data_AF-A0ABD0QZK3-F1
#
_entry.id   AF-A0ABD0QZK3-F1
#
_cell.length_a   1.000
_cell.length_b   1.000
_cell.length_c   1.000
_cell.angle_alpha   90.00
_cell.angle_beta   90.00
_cell.angle_gamma   90.00
#
_symmetry.space_group_name_H-M   'P 1'
#
loop_
_entity.id
_entity.type
_entity.pdbx_description
1 polymer ?
#
loop_
_entity_poly.entity_id
_entity_poly.type
_entity_poly.pdbx_seq_one_letter_code
_entity_poly.pdbx_strand_id
1 'polypeptide(L)' 'GMLRIHLVEGQNLVAKDNMMGGMVKGKSDPYVKIQIGGETFKSQVIKENLNPTWNEMYE' A
#
# COMPACT_ATOMS: atom_id res chain seq x y z
N GLY A 1 11.57 13.06 20.95
CA GLY A 1 12.14 12.50 19.71
C GLY A 1 11.11 12.65 18.62
N MET A 2 11.50 12.97 17.40
CA MET A 2 10.60 13.16 16.26
C MET A 2 10.65 11.87 15.43
N LEU A 3 9.50 11.30 15.05
CA LEU A 3 9.43 10.03 14.34
C LEU A 3 9.02 10.27 12.90
N ARG A 4 9.98 10.17 11.98
CA ARG A 4 9.70 10.30 10.55
C ARG A 4 9.50 8.94 9.92
N ILE A 5 8.43 8.82 9.15
CA ILE A 5 8.13 7.64 8.36
C ILE A 5 8.27 8.01 6.90
N HIS A 6 9.01 7.19 6.17
CA HIS A 6 9.15 7.34 4.74
C HIS A 6 8.49 6.13 4.07
N LEU A 7 7.32 6.36 3.49
CA LEU A 7 6.58 5.36 2.74
C LEU A 7 7.00 5.44 1.26
N VAL A 8 7.95 4.61 0.86
CA VAL A 8 8.54 4.64 -0.49
C VAL A 8 7.69 3.82 -1.46
N GLU A 9 7.77 2.50 -1.35
CA GLU A 9 7.12 1.55 -2.26
C GLU A 9 6.77 0.24 -1.55
N GLY A 10 5.81 -0.48 -2.10
CA GLY A 10 5.53 -1.86 -1.76
C GLY A 10 5.86 -2.74 -2.96
N GLN A 11 6.52 -3.86 -2.73
CA GLN A 11 6.82 -4.83 -3.78
C GLN A 11 6.14 -6.15 -3.49
N ASN A 12 5.71 -6.84 -4.54
CA ASN A 12 5.12 -8.17 -4.45
C ASN A 12 3.89 -8.23 -3.53
N LEU A 13 3.00 -7.23 -3.65
CA LEU A 13 1.77 -7.23 -2.86
C LEU A 13 0.87 -8.38 -3.30
N VAL A 14 0.31 -9.07 -2.30
CA VAL A 14 -0.55 -10.22 -2.53
C VAL A 14 -1.78 -9.75 -3.29
N ALA A 15 -1.86 -10.17 -4.55
CA ALA A 15 -3.01 -10.00 -5.40
C ALA A 15 -4.20 -10.75 -4.77
N LYS A 16 -5.00 -10.09 -3.95
CA LYS A 16 -6.19 -10.70 -3.33
C LYS A 16 -7.39 -10.65 -4.26
N ASP A 17 -7.38 -9.70 -5.19
CA ASP A 17 -8.34 -9.62 -6.29
C ASP A 17 -7.92 -10.63 -7.36
N ASN A 18 -8.35 -11.89 -7.25
CA ASN A 18 -8.25 -12.85 -8.35
C ASN A 18 -9.51 -12.73 -9.19
N MET A 19 -9.53 -11.80 -10.15
CA MET A 19 -10.63 -11.75 -11.11
C MET A 19 -10.54 -13.02 -11.99
N MET A 20 -11.49 -13.93 -11.77
CA MET A 20 -11.70 -15.16 -12.53
C MET A 20 -10.65 -16.28 -12.29
N GLY A 21 -10.71 -16.93 -11.13
CA GLY A 21 -10.30 -18.33 -10.96
C GLY A 21 -8.85 -18.70 -11.35
N GLY A 22 -7.90 -17.76 -11.25
CA GLY A 22 -6.47 -18.03 -11.51
C GLY A 22 -6.01 -17.83 -12.97
N MET A 23 -6.86 -17.30 -13.87
CA MET A 23 -6.46 -17.01 -15.25
C MET A 23 -5.98 -15.59 -15.48
N VAL A 24 -6.42 -14.62 -14.66
CA VAL A 24 -5.96 -13.23 -14.72
C VAL A 24 -5.37 -12.88 -13.36
N LYS A 25 -4.13 -12.41 -13.35
CA LYS A 25 -3.47 -11.86 -12.15
C LYS A 25 -4.22 -10.56 -11.81
N GLY A 26 -5.37 -10.70 -11.14
CA GLY A 26 -6.23 -9.56 -10.88
C GLY A 26 -5.46 -8.58 -10.01
N LYS A 27 -5.50 -7.33 -10.44
CA LYS A 27 -4.62 -6.32 -9.91
C LYS A 27 -5.22 -5.89 -8.57
N SER A 28 -4.45 -5.93 -7.50
CA SER A 28 -4.94 -5.44 -6.21
C SER A 28 -4.84 -3.93 -6.14
N ASP A 29 -5.66 -3.38 -5.25
CA ASP A 29 -5.66 -1.98 -4.86
C ASP A 29 -4.95 -1.85 -3.49
N PRO A 30 -3.61 -1.92 -3.44
CA PRO A 30 -2.88 -1.79 -2.20
C PRO A 30 -2.97 -0.39 -1.61
N TYR A 31 -3.05 -0.36 -0.28
CA TYR A 31 -2.91 0.84 0.53
C TYR A 31 -2.14 0.49 1.80
N VAL A 32 -1.46 1.48 2.39
CA VAL A 32 -0.74 1.33 3.65
C VAL A 32 -1.44 2.15 4.72
N LYS A 33 -1.65 1.53 5.87
CA LYS A 33 -2.19 2.19 7.06
C LYS A 33 -1.10 2.20 8.13
N ILE A 34 -0.69 3.38 8.55
CA ILE A 34 0.36 3.57 9.54
C ILE A 34 -0.30 4.05 10.82
N GLN A 35 -0.01 3.41 11.96
CA GLN A 35 -0.59 3.76 13.25
C GLN A 35 0.50 4.02 14.28
N ILE A 36 0.58 5.23 14.81
CA ILE A 36 1.59 5.65 15.79
C ILE A 36 0.92 6.44 16.90
N GLY A 37 1.11 6.03 18.15
CA GLY A 37 0.73 6.85 19.32
C GLY A 37 -0.76 7.20 19.44
N GLY A 38 -1.64 6.62 18.61
CA GLY A 38 -3.06 6.97 18.50
C GLY A 38 -3.44 7.65 17.19
N GLU A 39 -2.48 8.20 16.46
CA GLU A 39 -2.68 8.74 15.12
C GLU A 39 -2.68 7.63 14.08
N THR A 40 -3.55 7.77 13.09
CA THR A 40 -3.71 6.83 11.99
C THR A 40 -3.55 7.58 10.69
N PHE A 41 -2.51 7.25 9.95
CA PHE A 41 -2.28 7.74 8.60
C PHE A 41 -2.65 6.65 7.60
N LYS A 42 -3.24 7.07 6.48
CA LYS A 42 -3.53 6.18 5.36
C LYS A 42 -2.89 6.76 4.12
N SER A 43 -2.15 5.93 3.41
CA SER A 43 -1.61 6.28 2.11
C SER A 43 -2.70 6.21 1.04
N GLN A 44 -2.34 6.75 -0.12
CA GLN A 44 -3.17 6.70 -1.32
C GLN A 44 -3.44 5.25 -1.72
N VAL A 45 -4.66 4.94 -2.17
CA VAL A 45 -4.94 3.61 -2.72
C VAL A 45 -4.44 3.61 -4.15
N ILE A 46 -3.35 2.88 -4.42
CA ILE A 46 -2.84 2.75 -5.79
C ILE A 46 -3.61 1.61 -6.44
N LYS A 47 -4.49 1.96 -7.37
CA LYS A 47 -5.31 0.95 -8.03
C LYS A 47 -4.47 0.12 -8.99
N GLU A 48 -4.86 -1.13 -9.11
CA GLU A 48 -4.39 -1.98 -10.19
C GLU A 48 -2.85 -2.15 -10.25
N ASN A 49 -2.15 -2.13 -9.10
CA ASN A 49 -0.69 -2.20 -9.09
C ASN A 49 -0.17 -3.17 -8.02
N LEU A 50 0.66 -4.12 -8.43
CA LEU A 50 1.33 -5.07 -7.50
C LEU A 50 2.65 -4.51 -6.95
N ASN A 51 3.15 -3.41 -7.54
CA ASN A 51 4.32 -2.65 -7.11
C ASN A 51 3.96 -1.17 -6.95
N PRO A 52 3.10 -0.80 -5.99
CA PRO A 52 2.74 0.59 -5.74
C PRO A 52 3.93 1.39 -5.21
N THR A 53 4.11 2.60 -5.73
CA THR A 53 5.06 3.58 -5.21
C THR A 53 4.27 4.77 -4.67
N TRP A 54 4.39 5.03 -3.37
CA TRP A 54 3.73 6.16 -2.71
C TRP A 54 4.63 7.38 -2.62
N ASN A 55 5.90 7.20 -2.26
CA ASN A 55 6.85 8.28 -1.98
C ASN A 55 6.28 9.36 -1.03
N GLU A 56 5.65 8.94 0.06
CA GLU A 56 5.05 9.82 1.07
C GLU A 56 5.92 9.90 2.33
N MET A 57 6.02 11.09 2.92
CA MET A 57 6.65 11.30 4.22
C MET A 57 5.62 11.71 5.27
N TYR A 58 5.72 11.10 6.44
CA TYR A 58 4.92 11.41 7.62
C TYR A 58 5.88 11.78 8.77
N GLU A 59 5.52 12.75 9.60
CA GLU A 59 6.31 13.25 10.74
C GLU A 59 5.50 13.19 12.04
#